data_AF-A0A365XWH7-F1
#
_entry.id   AF-A0A365XWH7-F1
#
_cell.length_a   1.000
_cell.length_b   1.000
_cell.length_c   1.000
_cell.angle_alpha   90.00
_cell.angle_beta   90.00
_cell.angle_gamma   90.00
#
_symmetry.space_group_name_H-M   'P 1'
#
loop_
_entity.id
_entity.type
_entity.pdbx_description
1 polymer ?
#
loop_
_entity_poly.entity_id
_entity_poly.type
_entity_poly.pdbx_seq_one_letter_code
_entity_poly.pdbx_strand_id
1 'polypeptide(L)'
;MSKKRIFRSWAPEWLTRLTIFVVLLPTVMLFALSTANVGAATGFYGVEPADIQFSMLLYYAALASFTPLERRFFSRVSTKEYFLICLVLQVLISYACYHTRTLPVLFVCRFLQGVVNCGVTSICLTLLFGGLKSEHAREIGYTLFYTMILCSASLTSLVTAPLVDNYEYNVLYKMIIYTFVPGGILLLLLMNKVHLVRRVPLYQLDWASFFLYSPILILLAYVFTYGQQYYWLQDESIVWSIVAIIFLATVFVTRQLTRKRPFIHQEVFLSRAFLFGIFLVGMLYLIRGAFSITTTYFSTVLGMDPINLYELLIYNILGILIGAVIAGRLIIKKRPMQFIWLAGFFLLLLFHGGMYFLFASEADMRTFIIPLLLQGMGAGMVFTPILLFTISSVPEGISQSAAAVGVFIRFAFFGLSTALINYFSLFYSKIHGMRLSDHVSRTDYGLQERLNLYQSSLAARGMQPDLAAKAATGLLDKALQKQAFLKYAMDYYEMVVILILGLMLLIIMAPFINRIIIDVKAKQPAAATF
;
A
#
# COMPACT_ATOMS: atom_id res chain seq x y z
N MET A 1 40.03 -14.01 -9.56
CA MET A 1 38.78 -14.49 -10.21
C MET A 1 38.17 -13.33 -11.01
N SER A 2 38.14 -13.42 -12.33
CA SER A 2 37.46 -12.43 -13.19
C SER A 2 36.02 -12.21 -12.68
N LYS A 3 35.69 -10.98 -12.28
CA LYS A 3 34.32 -10.59 -11.91
C LYS A 3 33.46 -10.79 -13.15
N LYS A 4 32.77 -11.94 -13.25
CA LYS A 4 31.81 -12.21 -14.33
C LYS A 4 30.80 -11.06 -14.36
N ARG A 5 30.78 -10.31 -15.47
CA ARG A 5 29.89 -9.17 -15.65
C ARG A 5 28.44 -9.67 -15.67
N ILE A 6 27.59 -9.05 -14.85
CA ILE A 6 26.16 -9.39 -14.71
C ILE A 6 25.43 -9.19 -16.04
N PHE A 7 25.76 -8.10 -16.74
CA PHE A 7 25.27 -7.78 -18.08
C PHE A 7 26.35 -8.00 -19.14
N ARG A 8 25.93 -8.25 -20.38
CA ARG A 8 26.82 -8.42 -21.53
C ARG A 8 27.66 -7.16 -21.75
N SER A 9 28.89 -7.32 -22.22
CA SER A 9 29.86 -6.24 -22.38
C SER A 9 29.44 -5.14 -23.36
N TRP A 10 28.56 -5.46 -24.33
CA TRP A 10 28.05 -4.51 -25.31
C TRP A 10 26.87 -3.68 -24.80
N ALA A 11 26.24 -4.07 -23.69
CA ALA A 11 25.05 -3.40 -23.17
C ALA A 11 25.43 -2.10 -22.44
N PRO A 12 24.94 -0.93 -22.88
CA PRO A 12 25.21 0.32 -22.18
C PRO A 12 24.48 0.38 -20.84
N GLU A 13 25.01 1.18 -19.89
CA GLU A 13 24.45 1.28 -18.55
C GLU A 13 23.01 1.83 -18.53
N TRP A 14 22.68 2.77 -19.42
CA TRP A 14 21.33 3.34 -19.51
C TRP A 14 20.31 2.26 -19.89
N LEU A 15 20.65 1.36 -20.83
CA LEU A 15 19.78 0.28 -21.29
C LEU A 15 19.56 -0.75 -20.19
N THR A 16 20.60 -1.00 -19.38
CA THR A 16 20.52 -1.86 -18.20
C THR A 16 19.55 -1.29 -17.16
N ARG A 17 19.66 0.00 -16.84
CA ARG A 17 18.77 0.68 -15.89
C ARG A 17 17.34 0.75 -16.41
N LEU A 18 17.17 1.03 -17.70
CA LEU A 18 15.87 1.01 -18.38
C LEU A 18 15.21 -0.37 -18.27
N THR A 19 15.97 -1.45 -18.50
CA THR A 19 15.44 -2.81 -18.40
C THR A 19 14.94 -3.13 -16.99
N ILE A 20 15.71 -2.75 -15.96
CA ILE A 20 15.28 -2.91 -14.56
C ILE A 20 14.01 -2.10 -14.30
N PHE A 21 13.92 -0.86 -14.79
CA PHE A 21 12.76 0.00 -14.63
C PHE A 21 11.51 -0.56 -15.33
N VAL A 22 11.64 -1.02 -16.58
CA VAL A 22 10.55 -1.63 -17.38
C VAL A 22 9.96 -2.86 -16.68
N VAL A 23 10.77 -3.61 -15.93
CA VAL A 23 10.29 -4.78 -15.17
C VAL A 23 9.76 -4.39 -13.79
N LEU A 24 10.38 -3.40 -13.14
CA LEU A 24 9.97 -2.92 -11.82
C LEU A 24 8.61 -2.23 -11.86
N LEU A 25 8.32 -1.47 -12.91
CA LEU A 25 7.07 -0.71 -13.06
C LEU A 25 5.81 -1.61 -12.97
N PRO A 26 5.63 -2.66 -13.79
CA PRO A 26 4.47 -3.55 -13.68
C PRO A 26 4.44 -4.35 -12.37
N THR A 27 5.61 -4.66 -11.78
CA THR A 27 5.75 -5.30 -10.47
C THR A 27 5.15 -4.43 -9.35
N VAL A 28 5.41 -3.12 -9.41
CA VAL A 28 4.82 -2.16 -8.46
C VAL A 28 3.33 -1.95 -8.73
N MET A 29 2.92 -1.93 -10.00
CA MET A 29 1.50 -1.74 -10.35
C MET A 29 0.62 -2.92 -9.92
N LEU A 30 1.13 -4.15 -10.03
CA LEU A 30 0.43 -5.37 -9.63
C LEU A 30 -0.11 -5.32 -8.19
N PHE A 31 0.63 -4.66 -7.28
CA PHE A 31 0.25 -4.51 -5.89
C PHE A 31 -1.12 -3.84 -5.73
N ALA A 32 -1.39 -2.77 -6.49
CA ALA A 32 -2.62 -2.00 -6.39
C ALA A 32 -3.62 -2.31 -7.52
N LEU A 33 -3.32 -3.27 -8.41
CA LEU A 33 -4.13 -3.54 -9.59
C LEU A 33 -5.56 -3.97 -9.25
N SER A 34 -5.76 -4.74 -8.17
CA SER A 34 -7.10 -5.19 -7.79
C SER A 34 -8.01 -4.03 -7.40
N THR A 35 -7.45 -3.06 -6.69
CA THR A 35 -8.15 -1.90 -6.14
C THR A 35 -8.04 -0.66 -7.01
N ALA A 36 -7.45 -0.77 -8.20
CA ALA A 36 -7.27 0.36 -9.12
C ALA A 36 -8.62 1.03 -9.46
N ASN A 37 -9.64 0.21 -9.72
CA ASN A 37 -11.05 0.61 -9.78
C ASN A 37 -11.90 -0.50 -9.13
N VAL A 38 -12.31 -0.27 -7.89
CA VAL A 38 -13.08 -1.24 -7.10
C VAL A 38 -14.46 -1.50 -7.71
N GLY A 39 -15.13 -0.46 -8.24
CA GLY A 39 -16.46 -0.59 -8.85
C GLY A 39 -16.48 -1.45 -10.11
N ALA A 40 -15.46 -1.29 -10.96
CA ALA A 40 -15.32 -2.14 -12.15
C ALA A 40 -14.97 -3.59 -11.78
N ALA A 41 -14.15 -3.79 -10.74
CA ALA A 41 -13.82 -5.11 -10.24
C ALA A 41 -15.05 -5.83 -9.67
N THR A 42 -15.82 -5.17 -8.80
CA THR A 42 -17.04 -5.74 -8.20
C THR A 42 -18.10 -6.03 -9.25
N GLY A 43 -18.28 -5.15 -10.23
CA GLY A 43 -19.19 -5.36 -11.35
C GLY A 43 -18.80 -6.54 -12.24
N PHE A 44 -17.50 -6.74 -12.49
CA PHE A 44 -17.01 -7.84 -13.31
C PHE A 44 -17.14 -9.21 -12.64
N TYR A 45 -16.79 -9.32 -11.35
CA TYR A 45 -16.87 -10.59 -10.62
C TYR A 45 -18.26 -10.86 -10.03
N GLY A 46 -19.12 -9.84 -9.89
CA GLY A 46 -20.43 -9.95 -9.23
C GLY A 46 -20.33 -10.12 -7.72
N VAL A 47 -19.43 -9.36 -7.08
CA VAL A 47 -18.98 -9.60 -5.69
C VAL A 47 -18.94 -8.31 -4.89
N GLU A 48 -18.70 -8.43 -3.58
CA GLU A 48 -18.66 -7.26 -2.71
C GLU A 48 -17.30 -6.55 -2.77
N PRO A 49 -17.25 -5.23 -2.47
CA PRO A 49 -15.99 -4.50 -2.37
C PRO A 49 -15.00 -5.09 -1.35
N ALA A 50 -15.50 -5.77 -0.33
CA ALA A 50 -14.68 -6.49 0.65
C ALA A 50 -13.84 -7.59 -0.01
N ASP A 51 -14.40 -8.37 -0.93
CA ASP A 51 -13.69 -9.45 -1.63
C ASP A 51 -12.51 -8.93 -2.46
N ILE A 52 -12.69 -7.78 -3.11
CA ILE A 52 -11.64 -7.13 -3.89
C ILE A 52 -10.52 -6.60 -2.98
N GLN A 53 -10.87 -6.02 -1.83
CA GLN A 53 -9.89 -5.61 -0.81
C GLN A 53 -9.13 -6.80 -0.23
N PHE A 54 -9.83 -7.90 0.07
CA PHE A 54 -9.21 -9.14 0.53
C PHE A 54 -8.23 -9.69 -0.50
N SER A 55 -8.54 -9.62 -1.80
CA SER A 55 -7.64 -10.04 -2.87
C SER A 55 -6.31 -9.26 -2.89
N MET A 56 -6.34 -7.96 -2.55
CA MET A 56 -5.14 -7.11 -2.40
C MET A 56 -4.33 -7.51 -1.17
N LEU A 57 -5.01 -7.72 -0.04
CA LEU A 57 -4.37 -8.14 1.21
C LEU A 57 -3.78 -9.55 1.10
N LEU A 58 -4.39 -10.47 0.36
CA LEU A 58 -3.83 -11.80 0.05
C LEU A 58 -2.52 -11.70 -0.73
N TYR A 59 -2.48 -10.85 -1.75
CA TYR A 59 -1.24 -10.56 -2.48
C TYR A 59 -0.15 -10.03 -1.55
N TYR A 60 -0.51 -9.11 -0.64
CA TYR A 60 0.44 -8.54 0.31
C TYR A 60 0.89 -9.56 1.37
N ALA A 61 -0.02 -10.38 1.89
CA ALA A 61 0.27 -11.46 2.82
C ALA A 61 1.26 -12.46 2.22
N ALA A 62 1.08 -12.83 0.95
CA ALA A 62 2.02 -13.69 0.23
C ALA A 62 3.41 -13.07 0.06
N LEU A 63 3.45 -11.78 -0.27
CA LEU A 63 4.71 -11.04 -0.38
C LEU A 63 5.45 -11.00 0.97
N ALA A 64 4.72 -10.75 2.06
CA ALA A 64 5.26 -10.75 3.42
C ALA A 64 5.73 -12.14 3.86
N SER A 65 4.95 -13.19 3.58
CA SER A 65 5.29 -14.55 4.00
C SER A 65 6.48 -15.14 3.26
N PHE A 66 6.66 -14.80 1.98
CA PHE A 66 7.76 -15.32 1.17
C PHE A 66 9.09 -14.55 1.35
N THR A 67 9.05 -13.31 1.83
CA THR A 67 10.24 -12.44 1.98
C THR A 67 11.41 -13.12 2.73
N PRO A 68 11.21 -13.84 3.86
CA PRO A 68 12.30 -14.54 4.53
C PRO A 68 12.90 -15.72 3.73
N LEU A 69 12.09 -16.38 2.90
CA LEU A 69 12.54 -17.52 2.07
C LEU A 69 13.27 -17.09 0.81
N GLU A 70 12.87 -15.94 0.24
CA GLU A 70 13.29 -15.47 -1.08
C GLU A 70 14.82 -15.52 -1.28
N ARG A 71 15.61 -15.07 -0.29
CA ARG A 71 17.08 -15.05 -0.37
C ARG A 71 17.71 -16.43 -0.63
N ARG A 72 17.10 -17.51 -0.13
CA ARG A 72 17.59 -18.88 -0.34
C ARG A 72 17.37 -19.32 -1.79
N PHE A 73 16.24 -18.97 -2.39
CA PHE A 73 15.98 -19.22 -3.81
C PHE A 73 16.93 -18.39 -4.69
N PHE A 74 17.07 -17.09 -4.38
CA PHE A 74 17.97 -16.18 -5.09
C PHE A 74 19.43 -16.62 -5.07
N SER A 75 19.92 -17.17 -3.94
CA SER A 75 21.31 -17.64 -3.82
C SER A 75 21.57 -18.98 -4.51
N ARG A 76 20.54 -19.82 -4.72
CA ARG A 76 20.70 -21.15 -5.32
C ARG A 76 20.73 -21.12 -6.84
N VAL A 77 19.86 -20.32 -7.45
CA VAL A 77 19.65 -20.25 -8.90
C VAL A 77 20.51 -19.11 -9.47
N SER A 78 20.91 -19.20 -10.73
CA SER A 78 21.61 -18.07 -11.36
C SER A 78 20.66 -16.87 -11.44
N THR A 79 21.18 -15.65 -11.26
CA THR A 79 20.34 -14.44 -11.19
C THR A 79 19.47 -14.28 -12.43
N LYS A 80 20.02 -14.56 -13.61
CA LYS A 80 19.27 -14.52 -14.88
C LYS A 80 18.12 -15.53 -14.90
N GLU A 81 18.40 -16.79 -14.57
CA GLU A 81 17.39 -17.86 -14.64
C GLU A 81 16.28 -17.63 -13.62
N TYR A 82 16.63 -17.23 -12.40
CA TYR A 82 15.65 -16.92 -11.37
C TYR A 82 14.73 -15.77 -11.79
N PHE A 83 15.29 -14.70 -12.37
CA PHE A 83 14.51 -13.57 -12.85
C PHE A 83 13.54 -13.98 -13.96
N LEU A 84 13.99 -14.80 -14.91
CA LEU A 84 13.14 -15.29 -15.99
C LEU A 84 12.05 -16.24 -15.50
N ILE A 85 12.36 -17.13 -14.55
CA ILE A 85 11.38 -18.02 -13.93
C ILE A 85 10.27 -17.18 -13.27
N CYS A 86 10.65 -16.17 -12.47
CA CYS A 86 9.67 -15.29 -11.85
C CYS A 86 8.82 -14.55 -12.90
N LEU A 87 9.41 -14.04 -13.98
CA LEU A 87 8.65 -13.36 -15.03
C LEU A 87 7.70 -14.28 -15.79
N VAL A 88 8.14 -15.49 -16.14
CA VAL A 88 7.28 -16.49 -16.80
C VAL A 88 6.13 -16.87 -15.88
N LEU A 89 6.41 -17.12 -14.60
CA LEU A 89 5.35 -17.40 -13.62
C LEU A 89 4.39 -16.21 -13.49
N GLN A 90 4.89 -14.97 -13.46
CA GLN A 90 4.06 -13.78 -13.37
C GLN A 90 3.13 -13.64 -14.58
N VAL A 91 3.63 -13.91 -15.78
CA VAL A 91 2.84 -13.92 -17.01
C VAL A 91 1.79 -15.03 -16.98
N LEU A 92 2.15 -16.26 -16.60
CA LEU A 92 1.23 -17.39 -16.52
C LEU A 92 0.11 -17.16 -15.51
N ILE A 93 0.43 -16.65 -14.32
CA ILE A 93 -0.58 -16.37 -13.29
C ILE A 93 -1.46 -15.19 -13.72
N SER A 94 -0.90 -14.15 -14.35
CA SER A 94 -1.70 -13.03 -14.87
C SER A 94 -2.61 -13.47 -16.03
N TYR A 95 -2.16 -14.44 -16.84
CA TYR A 95 -2.98 -15.06 -17.87
C TYR A 95 -4.14 -15.87 -17.27
N ALA A 96 -3.90 -16.60 -16.17
CA ALA A 96 -4.96 -17.26 -15.41
C ALA A 96 -5.96 -16.23 -14.85
N CYS A 97 -5.49 -15.13 -14.26
CA CYS A 97 -6.36 -14.04 -13.78
C CYS A 97 -7.20 -13.39 -14.89
N TYR A 98 -6.66 -13.29 -16.12
CA TYR A 98 -7.39 -12.74 -17.27
C TYR A 98 -8.60 -13.59 -17.69
N HIS A 99 -8.49 -14.93 -17.59
CA HIS A 99 -9.56 -15.87 -17.96
C HIS A 99 -10.49 -16.20 -16.80
N THR A 100 -10.07 -15.93 -15.57
CA THR A 100 -10.83 -16.30 -14.37
C THR A 100 -11.95 -15.31 -14.10
N ARG A 101 -13.17 -15.84 -13.90
CA ARG A 101 -14.31 -15.09 -13.35
C ARG A 101 -14.73 -15.53 -11.95
N THR A 102 -14.09 -16.56 -11.40
CA THR A 102 -14.41 -17.12 -10.08
C THR A 102 -13.49 -16.56 -8.99
N LEU A 103 -14.06 -16.08 -7.89
CA LEU A 103 -13.31 -15.53 -6.75
C LEU A 103 -12.26 -16.48 -6.14
N PRO A 104 -12.56 -17.76 -5.86
CA PRO A 104 -11.57 -18.63 -5.19
C PRO A 104 -10.30 -18.81 -6.02
N VAL A 105 -10.45 -18.94 -7.34
CA VAL A 105 -9.31 -19.01 -8.27
C VAL A 105 -8.55 -17.69 -8.31
N LEU A 106 -9.25 -16.54 -8.27
CA LEU A 106 -8.62 -15.23 -8.17
C LEU A 106 -7.78 -15.12 -6.88
N PHE A 107 -8.29 -15.55 -5.73
CA PHE A 107 -7.57 -15.51 -4.45
C PHE A 107 -6.29 -16.35 -4.48
N VAL A 108 -6.36 -17.57 -5.02
CA VAL A 108 -5.17 -18.43 -5.20
C VAL A 108 -4.17 -17.76 -6.13
N CYS A 109 -4.63 -17.23 -7.27
CA CYS A 109 -3.75 -16.54 -8.21
C CYS A 109 -3.10 -15.30 -7.56
N ARG A 110 -3.85 -14.51 -6.81
CA ARG A 110 -3.34 -13.30 -6.13
C ARG A 110 -2.30 -13.63 -5.07
N PHE A 111 -2.51 -14.70 -4.30
CA PHE A 111 -1.49 -15.21 -3.38
C PHE A 111 -0.21 -15.63 -4.14
N LEU A 112 -0.35 -16.41 -5.21
CA LEU A 112 0.81 -16.82 -6.02
C LEU A 112 1.53 -15.63 -6.68
N GLN A 113 0.79 -14.62 -7.16
CA GLN A 113 1.37 -13.39 -7.69
C GLN A 113 2.21 -12.67 -6.63
N GLY A 114 1.74 -12.59 -5.38
CA GLY A 114 2.51 -11.96 -4.29
C GLY A 114 3.83 -12.69 -3.99
N VAL A 115 3.82 -14.03 -4.01
CA VAL A 115 5.04 -14.86 -3.86
C VAL A 115 6.05 -14.56 -4.98
N VAL A 116 5.59 -14.58 -6.24
CA VAL A 116 6.45 -14.33 -7.40
C VAL A 116 6.97 -12.90 -7.42
N ASN A 117 6.12 -11.92 -7.09
CA ASN A 117 6.46 -10.51 -7.05
C ASN A 117 7.53 -10.17 -6.02
N CYS A 118 7.56 -10.90 -4.89
CA CYS A 118 8.62 -10.79 -3.90
C CYS A 118 9.99 -11.11 -4.54
N GLY A 119 10.09 -12.19 -5.30
CA GLY A 119 11.32 -12.56 -6.03
C GLY A 119 11.72 -11.51 -7.07
N VAL A 120 10.77 -11.07 -7.90
CA VAL A 120 11.02 -10.02 -8.91
C VAL A 120 11.56 -8.74 -8.27
N THR A 121 10.92 -8.29 -7.19
CA THR A 121 11.28 -7.05 -6.48
C THR A 121 12.67 -7.17 -5.85
N SER A 122 12.96 -8.28 -5.16
CA SER A 122 14.28 -8.52 -4.54
C SER A 122 15.43 -8.54 -5.55
N ILE A 123 15.22 -9.15 -6.72
CA ILE A 123 16.23 -9.16 -7.80
C ILE A 123 16.44 -7.76 -8.34
N CYS A 124 15.35 -7.04 -8.64
CA CYS A 124 15.43 -5.66 -9.13
C CYS A 124 16.20 -4.78 -8.14
N LEU A 125 15.92 -4.91 -6.84
CA LEU A 125 16.67 -4.20 -5.80
C LEU A 125 18.14 -4.58 -5.78
N THR A 126 18.45 -5.88 -5.82
CA THR A 126 19.84 -6.33 -5.79
C THR A 126 20.62 -5.86 -7.02
N LEU A 127 20.00 -5.84 -8.20
CA LEU A 127 20.60 -5.34 -9.43
C LEU A 127 20.77 -3.82 -9.42
N LEU A 128 19.75 -3.10 -8.95
CA LEU A 128 19.77 -1.64 -8.83
C LEU A 128 20.86 -1.19 -7.86
N PHE A 129 20.95 -1.82 -6.67
CA PHE A 129 21.96 -1.48 -5.67
C PHE A 129 23.34 -2.07 -5.94
N GLY A 130 23.44 -3.22 -6.62
CA GLY A 130 24.72 -3.85 -6.95
C GLY A 130 25.60 -3.02 -7.90
N GLY A 131 24.99 -2.11 -8.69
CA GLY A 131 25.70 -1.18 -9.57
C GLY A 131 26.11 0.15 -8.92
N LEU A 132 25.51 0.50 -7.78
CA LEU A 132 25.68 1.82 -7.16
C LEU A 132 26.90 1.81 -6.23
N LYS A 133 28.01 2.39 -6.68
CA LYS A 133 29.29 2.44 -5.95
C LYS A 133 29.45 3.66 -5.04
N SER A 134 28.74 4.76 -5.34
CA SER A 134 28.82 6.02 -4.61
C SER A 134 27.71 6.11 -3.55
N GLU A 135 28.02 6.77 -2.43
CA GLU A 135 27.10 7.07 -1.31
C GLU A 135 25.82 7.75 -1.83
N HIS A 136 26.01 8.86 -2.57
CA HIS A 136 24.91 9.60 -3.20
C HIS A 136 24.10 8.72 -4.14
N ALA A 137 24.75 7.83 -4.90
CA ALA A 137 24.08 7.00 -5.87
C ALA A 137 23.17 5.95 -5.19
N ARG A 138 23.63 5.35 -4.08
CA ARG A 138 22.84 4.38 -3.30
C ARG A 138 21.62 5.03 -2.65
N GLU A 139 21.81 6.21 -2.07
CA GLU A 139 20.71 6.94 -1.43
C GLU A 139 19.65 7.41 -2.44
N ILE A 140 20.07 7.92 -3.60
CA ILE A 140 19.17 8.24 -4.71
C ILE A 140 18.42 6.97 -5.17
N GLY A 141 19.10 5.83 -5.23
CA GLY A 141 18.48 4.54 -5.57
C GLY A 141 17.39 4.11 -4.59
N TYR A 142 17.64 4.21 -3.27
CA TYR A 142 16.65 3.88 -2.25
C TYR A 142 15.45 4.84 -2.30
N THR A 143 15.73 6.14 -2.43
CA THR A 143 14.71 7.16 -2.57
C THR A 143 13.81 6.89 -3.78
N LEU A 144 14.39 6.60 -4.94
CA LEU A 144 13.63 6.34 -6.16
C LEU A 144 12.77 5.07 -6.05
N PHE A 145 13.32 3.99 -5.48
CA PHE A 145 12.58 2.74 -5.28
C PHE A 145 11.41 2.89 -4.30
N TYR A 146 11.65 3.45 -3.11
CA TYR A 146 10.59 3.59 -2.11
C TYR A 146 9.55 4.63 -2.53
N THR A 147 9.94 5.66 -3.28
CA THR A 147 8.99 6.57 -3.93
C THR A 147 8.10 5.85 -4.93
N MET A 148 8.65 4.95 -5.75
CA MET A 148 7.86 4.15 -6.68
C MET A 148 6.83 3.29 -5.94
N ILE A 149 7.21 2.66 -4.83
CA ILE A 149 6.26 1.91 -3.98
C ILE A 149 5.15 2.81 -3.44
N LEU A 150 5.46 4.01 -2.97
CA LEU A 150 4.46 4.96 -2.47
C LEU A 150 3.47 5.39 -3.55
N CYS A 151 3.96 5.64 -4.76
CA CYS A 151 3.17 6.03 -5.91
C CYS A 151 2.40 4.86 -6.54
N SER A 152 2.58 3.62 -6.07
CA SER A 152 2.01 2.41 -6.68
C SER A 152 0.52 2.52 -6.96
N ALA A 153 -0.29 2.88 -5.96
CA ALA A 153 -1.74 3.02 -6.11
C ALA A 153 -2.12 4.09 -7.12
N SER A 154 -1.64 5.33 -6.93
CA SER A 154 -1.96 6.47 -7.81
C SER A 154 -1.49 6.24 -9.25
N LEU A 155 -0.30 5.67 -9.45
CA LEU A 155 0.24 5.34 -10.77
C LEU A 155 -0.57 4.23 -11.45
N THR A 156 -0.94 3.19 -10.70
CA THR A 156 -1.74 2.09 -11.24
C THR A 156 -3.10 2.61 -11.69
N SER A 157 -3.78 3.36 -10.84
CA SER A 157 -5.08 3.94 -11.19
C SER A 157 -4.99 4.88 -12.40
N LEU A 158 -3.98 5.75 -12.47
CA LEU A 158 -3.77 6.65 -13.62
C LEU A 158 -3.60 5.89 -14.94
N VAL A 159 -2.75 4.85 -14.95
CA VAL A 159 -2.49 4.07 -16.17
C VAL A 159 -3.69 3.19 -16.55
N THR A 160 -4.44 2.70 -15.56
CA THR A 160 -5.55 1.77 -15.80
C THR A 160 -6.88 2.45 -16.08
N ALA A 161 -7.06 3.73 -15.72
CA ALA A 161 -8.33 4.43 -15.90
C ALA A 161 -8.89 4.37 -17.33
N PRO A 162 -8.13 4.73 -18.38
CA PRO A 162 -8.65 4.72 -19.73
C PRO A 162 -8.96 3.29 -20.21
N LEU A 163 -8.31 2.27 -19.62
CA LEU A 163 -8.59 0.88 -19.96
C LEU A 163 -9.90 0.41 -19.31
N VAL A 164 -10.16 0.80 -18.07
CA VAL A 164 -11.40 0.42 -17.38
C VAL A 164 -12.62 1.12 -17.97
N ASP A 165 -12.47 2.37 -18.44
CA ASP A 165 -13.59 3.11 -19.03
C ASP A 165 -13.96 2.58 -20.42
N ASN A 166 -13.00 2.05 -21.18
CA ASN A 166 -13.22 1.57 -22.56
C ASN A 166 -13.35 0.04 -22.68
N TYR A 167 -12.91 -0.74 -21.69
CA TYR A 167 -12.83 -2.20 -21.76
C TYR A 167 -13.25 -2.87 -20.44
N GLU A 168 -13.51 -4.18 -20.50
CA GLU A 168 -13.78 -5.00 -19.31
C GLU A 168 -12.56 -5.02 -18.35
N TYR A 169 -12.86 -5.16 -17.05
CA TYR A 169 -11.86 -5.16 -15.97
C TYR A 169 -10.73 -6.19 -16.14
N ASN A 170 -11.02 -7.37 -16.69
CA ASN A 170 -10.00 -8.41 -16.87
C ASN A 170 -8.85 -7.97 -17.81
N VAL A 171 -9.10 -7.04 -18.73
CA VAL A 171 -8.09 -6.49 -19.65
C VAL A 171 -6.91 -5.86 -18.91
N LEU A 172 -7.08 -5.44 -17.66
CA LEU A 172 -5.99 -4.97 -16.81
C LEU A 172 -4.89 -6.02 -16.61
N TYR A 173 -5.24 -7.30 -16.47
CA TYR A 173 -4.23 -8.37 -16.39
C TYR A 173 -3.52 -8.59 -17.73
N LYS A 174 -4.23 -8.41 -18.85
CA LYS A 174 -3.65 -8.46 -20.19
C LYS A 174 -2.63 -7.33 -20.40
N MET A 175 -2.92 -6.13 -19.91
CA MET A 175 -1.98 -5.00 -19.91
C MET A 175 -0.71 -5.31 -19.12
N ILE A 176 -0.84 -5.92 -17.94
CA ILE A 176 0.31 -6.32 -17.13
C ILE A 176 1.18 -7.35 -17.87
N ILE A 177 0.58 -8.35 -18.55
CA ILE A 177 1.31 -9.32 -19.38
C ILE A 177 2.12 -8.59 -20.45
N TYR A 178 1.49 -7.68 -21.21
CA TYR A 178 2.18 -6.93 -22.26
C TYR A 178 3.28 -6.01 -21.74
N THR A 179 3.19 -5.56 -20.49
CA THR A 179 4.25 -4.73 -19.88
C THR A 179 5.44 -5.59 -19.44
N PHE A 180 5.21 -6.82 -18.98
CA PHE A 180 6.29 -7.73 -18.58
C PHE A 180 7.07 -8.35 -19.74
N VAL A 181 6.41 -8.63 -20.88
CA VAL A 181 7.03 -9.32 -22.02
C VAL A 181 8.26 -8.59 -22.57
N PRO A 182 8.22 -7.27 -22.87
CA PRO A 182 9.40 -6.52 -23.32
C PRO A 182 10.55 -6.58 -22.31
N GLY A 183 10.24 -6.45 -21.02
CA GLY A 183 11.22 -6.56 -19.95
C GLY A 183 11.89 -7.94 -19.90
N GLY A 184 11.12 -9.01 -20.06
CA GLY A 184 11.63 -10.38 -20.15
C GLY A 184 12.55 -10.60 -21.35
N ILE A 185 12.18 -10.09 -22.53
CA ILE A 185 13.00 -10.15 -23.75
C ILE A 185 14.32 -9.39 -23.54
N LEU A 186 14.26 -8.17 -23.00
CA LEU A 186 15.46 -7.37 -22.71
C LEU A 186 16.38 -8.09 -21.72
N LEU A 187 15.85 -8.69 -20.66
CA LEU A 187 16.64 -9.48 -19.70
C LEU A 187 17.29 -10.70 -20.35
N LEU A 188 16.59 -11.41 -21.24
CA LEU A 188 17.14 -12.54 -21.99
C LEU A 188 18.35 -12.12 -22.83
N LEU A 189 18.26 -10.96 -23.49
CA LEU A 189 19.32 -10.44 -24.36
C LEU A 189 20.50 -9.88 -23.57
N LEU A 190 20.24 -9.14 -22.49
CA LEU A 190 21.25 -8.31 -21.82
C LEU A 190 21.97 -9.04 -20.68
N MET A 191 21.34 -9.97 -19.97
CA MET A 191 21.96 -10.62 -18.81
C MET A 191 22.82 -11.82 -19.18
N ASN A 192 23.93 -11.97 -18.46
CA ASN A 192 24.75 -13.17 -18.43
C ASN A 192 24.29 -14.13 -17.31
N LYS A 193 24.59 -15.42 -17.46
CA LYS A 193 24.38 -16.40 -16.39
C LYS A 193 25.45 -16.22 -15.30
N VAL A 194 25.14 -15.41 -14.30
CA VAL A 194 26.01 -15.12 -13.15
C VAL A 194 25.26 -15.38 -11.84
N HIS A 195 26.00 -15.77 -10.80
CA HIS A 195 25.46 -15.87 -9.45
C HIS A 195 25.94 -14.63 -8.68
N LEU A 196 25.01 -13.77 -8.26
CA LEU A 196 25.32 -12.57 -7.49
C LEU A 196 25.69 -12.89 -6.03
N VAL A 197 25.13 -13.97 -5.51
CA VAL A 197 25.33 -14.42 -4.13
C VAL A 197 26.03 -15.78 -4.14
N ARG A 198 26.84 -16.05 -3.12
CA ARG A 198 27.44 -17.37 -2.94
C ARG A 198 26.34 -18.43 -2.96
N ARG A 199 26.56 -19.50 -3.73
CA ARG A 199 25.61 -20.61 -3.78
C ARG A 199 25.40 -21.18 -2.39
N VAL A 200 24.16 -21.16 -1.95
CA VAL A 200 23.73 -21.83 -0.73
C VAL A 200 22.84 -23.00 -1.15
N PRO A 201 23.06 -24.23 -0.63
CA PRO A 201 22.16 -25.34 -0.92
C PRO A 201 20.76 -25.04 -0.36
N LEU A 202 19.73 -25.55 -1.06
CA LEU A 202 18.34 -25.54 -0.61
C LEU A 202 18.06 -26.57 0.50
N TYR A 203 19.06 -27.37 0.87
CA TYR A 203 18.94 -28.31 1.99
C TYR A 203 18.68 -27.54 3.28
N GLN A 204 17.66 -27.96 4.05
CA GLN A 204 17.15 -27.31 5.27
C GLN A 204 16.34 -26.02 5.09
N LEU A 205 15.66 -25.83 3.95
CA LEU A 205 14.69 -24.75 3.81
C LEU A 205 13.53 -24.94 4.80
N ASP A 206 13.17 -23.90 5.53
CA ASP A 206 12.19 -23.98 6.62
C ASP A 206 10.75 -23.83 6.08
N TRP A 207 10.33 -24.80 5.27
CA TRP A 207 8.98 -24.86 4.70
C TRP A 207 7.89 -24.87 5.77
N ALA A 208 8.13 -25.56 6.88
CA ALA A 208 7.19 -25.59 7.99
C ALA A 208 6.92 -24.20 8.56
N SER A 209 7.96 -23.36 8.73
CA SER A 209 7.76 -21.97 9.17
C SER A 209 6.99 -21.15 8.14
N PHE A 210 7.17 -21.37 6.84
CA PHE A 210 6.38 -20.71 5.79
C PHE A 210 4.90 -21.15 5.78
N PHE A 211 4.64 -22.45 5.94
CA PHE A 211 3.28 -22.99 6.03
C PHE A 211 2.57 -22.67 7.34
N LEU A 212 3.30 -22.32 8.40
CA LEU A 212 2.73 -21.74 9.62
C LEU A 212 2.48 -20.24 9.47
N TYR A 213 3.42 -19.52 8.86
CA TYR A 213 3.38 -18.06 8.76
C TYR A 213 2.36 -17.56 7.72
N SER A 214 2.24 -18.23 6.57
CA SER A 214 1.32 -17.79 5.52
C SER A 214 -0.15 -17.81 5.95
N PRO A 215 -0.68 -18.88 6.59
CA PRO A 215 -2.05 -18.88 7.09
C PRO A 215 -2.30 -17.84 8.17
N ILE A 216 -1.32 -17.53 9.04
CA ILE A 216 -1.45 -16.43 10.02
C ILE A 216 -1.74 -15.12 9.30
N LEU A 217 -0.97 -14.79 8.26
CA LEU A 217 -1.17 -13.54 7.51
C LEU A 217 -2.47 -13.54 6.70
N ILE A 218 -2.85 -14.67 6.12
CA ILE A 218 -4.13 -14.80 5.40
C ILE A 218 -5.32 -14.61 6.36
N LEU A 219 -5.29 -15.23 7.53
CA LEU A 219 -6.34 -15.08 8.54
C LEU A 219 -6.37 -13.66 9.10
N LEU A 220 -5.21 -13.01 9.32
CA LEU A 220 -5.16 -11.59 9.69
C LEU A 220 -5.80 -10.71 8.61
N ALA A 221 -5.48 -10.95 7.34
CA ALA A 221 -6.12 -10.26 6.22
C ALA A 221 -7.64 -10.48 6.20
N TYR A 222 -8.09 -11.70 6.50
CA TYR A 222 -9.51 -12.07 6.55
C TYR A 222 -10.23 -11.30 7.66
N VAL A 223 -9.69 -11.32 8.89
CA VAL A 223 -10.26 -10.59 10.03
C VAL A 223 -10.27 -9.09 9.78
N PHE A 224 -9.22 -8.51 9.19
CA PHE A 224 -9.19 -7.08 8.88
C PHE A 224 -10.18 -6.66 7.79
N THR A 225 -10.49 -7.55 6.85
CA THR A 225 -11.40 -7.24 5.74
C THR A 225 -12.85 -7.48 6.13
N TYR A 226 -13.15 -8.68 6.61
CA TYR A 226 -14.51 -9.14 6.88
C TYR A 226 -14.96 -8.93 8.33
N GLY A 227 -14.04 -8.55 9.23
CA GLY A 227 -14.37 -8.34 10.64
C GLY A 227 -15.53 -7.38 10.83
N GLN A 228 -15.50 -6.20 10.21
CA GLN A 228 -16.61 -5.26 10.28
C GLN A 228 -17.90 -5.79 9.64
N GLN A 229 -17.78 -6.50 8.50
CA GLN A 229 -18.91 -7.02 7.74
C GLN A 229 -19.67 -8.10 8.51
N TYR A 230 -18.96 -8.94 9.25
CA TYR A 230 -19.54 -9.99 10.09
C TYR A 230 -19.68 -9.57 11.55
N TYR A 231 -19.73 -8.26 11.84
CA TYR A 231 -19.93 -7.74 13.20
C TYR A 231 -18.91 -8.27 14.24
N TRP A 232 -17.67 -8.47 13.79
CA TRP A 232 -16.49 -8.84 14.57
C TRP A 232 -16.68 -10.14 15.37
N LEU A 233 -16.66 -10.05 16.69
CA LEU A 233 -16.71 -11.20 17.60
C LEU A 233 -18.10 -11.83 17.70
N GLN A 234 -19.11 -11.24 17.05
CA GLN A 234 -20.45 -11.82 16.98
C GLN A 234 -20.53 -12.98 15.98
N ASP A 235 -19.65 -13.03 14.99
CA ASP A 235 -19.59 -14.11 14.02
C ASP A 235 -18.58 -15.18 14.44
N GLU A 236 -19.05 -16.43 14.43
CA GLU A 236 -18.23 -17.58 14.82
C GLU A 236 -17.00 -17.75 13.91
N SER A 237 -17.12 -17.45 12.61
CA SER A 237 -16.01 -17.62 11.66
C SER A 237 -14.85 -16.66 11.99
N ILE A 238 -15.15 -15.43 12.39
CA ILE A 238 -14.14 -14.47 12.85
C ILE A 238 -13.52 -14.92 14.17
N VAL A 239 -14.31 -15.41 15.13
CA VAL A 239 -13.81 -15.92 16.41
C VAL A 239 -12.87 -17.11 16.19
N TRP A 240 -13.27 -18.10 15.39
CA TRP A 240 -12.43 -19.25 15.03
C TRP A 240 -11.17 -18.83 14.28
N SER A 241 -11.26 -17.82 13.41
CA SER A 241 -10.09 -17.25 12.73
C SER A 241 -9.10 -16.63 13.72
N ILE A 242 -9.57 -15.89 14.73
CA ILE A 242 -8.72 -15.30 15.78
C ILE A 242 -8.07 -16.38 16.64
N VAL A 243 -8.84 -17.40 17.05
CA VAL A 243 -8.31 -18.54 17.81
C VAL A 243 -7.23 -19.27 17.01
N ALA A 244 -7.47 -19.52 15.71
CA ALA A 244 -6.49 -20.13 14.82
C ALA A 244 -5.23 -19.27 14.65
N ILE A 245 -5.37 -17.93 14.54
CA ILE A 245 -4.22 -17.00 14.51
C ILE A 245 -3.39 -17.15 15.79
N ILE A 246 -4.00 -17.11 16.96
CA ILE A 246 -3.30 -17.21 18.26
C ILE A 246 -2.58 -18.55 18.37
N PHE A 247 -3.25 -19.65 18.02
CA PHE A 247 -2.66 -20.98 18.02
C PHE A 247 -1.47 -21.09 17.07
N LEU A 248 -1.64 -20.71 15.80
CA LEU A 248 -0.59 -20.78 14.78
C LEU A 248 0.58 -19.84 15.11
N ALA A 249 0.31 -18.64 15.61
CA ALA A 249 1.34 -17.69 16.04
C ALA A 249 2.16 -18.25 17.21
N THR A 250 1.50 -18.88 18.19
CA THR A 250 2.18 -19.53 19.31
C THR A 250 3.09 -20.67 18.83
N VAL A 251 2.59 -21.54 17.94
CA VAL A 251 3.39 -22.62 17.33
C VAL A 251 4.54 -22.05 16.49
N PHE A 252 4.31 -20.98 15.74
CA PHE A 252 5.34 -20.31 14.93
C PHE A 252 6.43 -19.71 15.82
N VAL A 253 6.08 -18.95 16.85
CA VAL A 253 7.04 -18.27 17.75
C VAL A 253 7.86 -19.30 18.53
N THR A 254 7.23 -20.32 19.11
CA THR A 254 7.94 -21.41 19.82
C THR A 254 8.92 -22.14 18.90
N ARG A 255 8.52 -22.38 17.64
CA ARG A 255 9.42 -22.93 16.62
C ARG A 255 10.58 -21.98 16.30
N GLN A 256 10.34 -20.67 16.17
CA GLN A 256 11.43 -19.71 15.90
C GLN A 256 12.46 -19.65 17.03
N LEU A 257 12.01 -19.72 18.29
CA LEU A 257 12.89 -19.66 19.45
C LEU A 257 13.76 -20.91 19.62
N THR A 258 13.28 -22.08 19.18
CA THR A 258 13.99 -23.36 19.34
C THR A 258 14.97 -23.68 18.19
N ARG A 259 14.89 -22.95 17.08
CA ARG A 259 15.67 -23.25 15.87
C ARG A 259 16.99 -22.49 15.85
N LYS A 260 18.08 -23.20 15.56
CA LYS A 260 19.43 -22.62 15.34
C LYS A 260 19.50 -21.65 14.16
N ARG A 261 18.59 -21.77 13.19
CA ARG A 261 18.50 -20.94 11.99
C ARG A 261 17.03 -20.54 11.81
N PRO A 262 16.55 -19.54 12.57
CA PRO A 262 15.16 -19.14 12.51
C PRO A 262 14.83 -18.48 11.18
N PHE A 263 13.55 -18.53 10.83
CA PHE A 263 12.93 -17.82 9.72
C PHE A 263 13.03 -16.30 9.90
N ILE A 264 12.83 -15.83 11.13
CA ILE A 264 13.00 -14.44 11.55
C ILE A 264 13.85 -14.44 12.82
N HIS A 265 15.03 -13.80 12.76
CA HIS A 265 15.89 -13.63 13.91
C HIS A 265 15.27 -12.65 14.92
N GLN A 266 14.95 -13.14 16.12
CA GLN A 266 14.32 -12.34 17.18
C GLN A 266 15.24 -11.25 17.74
N GLU A 267 16.55 -11.38 17.55
CA GLU A 267 17.56 -10.38 17.92
C GLU A 267 17.27 -9.00 17.32
N VAL A 268 16.55 -8.94 16.21
CA VAL A 268 16.09 -7.70 15.58
C VAL A 268 15.28 -6.84 16.55
N PHE A 269 14.46 -7.46 17.40
CA PHE A 269 13.62 -6.76 18.39
C PHE A 269 14.38 -6.28 19.62
N LEU A 270 15.65 -6.68 19.81
CA LEU A 270 16.50 -6.16 20.90
C LEU A 270 16.94 -4.71 20.63
N SER A 271 16.98 -4.29 19.36
CA SER A 271 17.34 -2.93 18.98
C SER A 271 16.17 -1.98 19.23
N ARG A 272 16.33 -1.08 20.21
CA ARG A 272 15.35 -0.01 20.50
C ARG A 272 15.11 0.90 19.30
N ALA A 273 16.17 1.19 18.53
CA ALA A 273 16.07 1.98 17.31
C ALA A 273 15.23 1.26 16.25
N PHE A 274 15.39 -0.06 16.10
CA PHE A 274 14.57 -0.85 15.20
C PHE A 274 13.09 -0.84 15.61
N LEU A 275 12.79 -1.08 16.91
CA LEU A 275 11.43 -1.04 17.45
C LEU A 275 10.75 0.31 17.20
N PHE A 276 11.48 1.40 17.42
CA PHE A 276 10.99 2.74 17.14
C PHE A 276 10.74 2.97 15.66
N GLY A 277 11.65 2.51 14.79
CA GLY A 277 11.52 2.59 13.34
C GLY A 277 10.26 1.88 12.84
N ILE A 278 10.04 0.62 13.24
CA ILE A 278 8.83 -0.12 12.85
C ILE A 278 7.55 0.51 13.43
N PHE A 279 7.60 1.08 14.63
CA PHE A 279 6.46 1.82 15.21
C PHE A 279 6.10 3.02 14.33
N LEU A 280 7.09 3.83 13.93
CA LEU A 280 6.87 4.95 13.02
C LEU A 280 6.34 4.50 11.65
N VAL A 281 6.84 3.39 11.10
CA VAL A 281 6.29 2.80 9.86
C VAL A 281 4.81 2.46 10.05
N GLY A 282 4.44 1.79 11.15
CA GLY A 282 3.06 1.43 11.43
C GLY A 282 2.14 2.65 11.52
N MET A 283 2.54 3.66 12.30
CA MET A 283 1.77 4.91 12.43
C MET A 283 1.63 5.65 11.10
N LEU A 284 2.69 5.69 10.29
CA LEU A 284 2.63 6.28 8.95
C LEU A 284 1.59 5.58 8.05
N TYR A 285 1.45 4.26 8.15
CA TYR A 285 0.43 3.52 7.38
C TYR A 285 -1.00 3.83 7.85
N LEU A 286 -1.23 4.02 9.16
CA LEU A 286 -2.54 4.47 9.67
C LEU A 286 -2.89 5.87 9.16
N ILE A 287 -1.95 6.81 9.28
CA ILE A 287 -2.13 8.19 8.82
C ILE A 287 -2.36 8.20 7.31
N ARG A 288 -1.54 7.49 6.53
CA ARG A 288 -1.67 7.45 5.07
C ARG A 288 -2.94 6.71 4.63
N GLY A 289 -3.41 5.71 5.38
CA GLY A 289 -4.64 5.01 5.05
C GLY A 289 -5.86 5.92 5.05
N ALA A 290 -5.87 6.99 5.86
CA ALA A 290 -6.90 8.03 5.84
C ALA A 290 -7.05 8.71 4.47
N PHE A 291 -6.02 8.67 3.63
CA PHE A 291 -6.08 9.18 2.26
C PHE A 291 -7.12 8.46 1.40
N SER A 292 -7.42 7.19 1.69
CA SER A 292 -8.48 6.45 0.99
C SER A 292 -9.86 7.10 1.18
N ILE A 293 -10.11 7.75 2.33
CA ILE A 293 -11.34 8.52 2.57
C ILE A 293 -11.41 9.72 1.64
N THR A 294 -10.30 10.42 1.37
CA THR A 294 -10.25 11.51 0.39
C THR A 294 -10.56 11.01 -1.03
N THR A 295 -10.00 9.87 -1.43
CA THR A 295 -10.31 9.32 -2.76
C THR A 295 -11.77 8.87 -2.85
N THR A 296 -12.33 8.29 -1.78
CA THR A 296 -13.75 7.95 -1.70
C THR A 296 -14.60 9.22 -1.79
N TYR A 297 -14.28 10.27 -1.04
CA TYR A 297 -14.96 11.57 -1.10
C TYR A 297 -15.03 12.14 -2.52
N PHE A 298 -13.92 12.14 -3.27
CA PHE A 298 -13.90 12.61 -4.65
C PHE A 298 -14.85 11.81 -5.55
N SER A 299 -14.86 10.48 -5.41
CA SER A 299 -15.72 9.61 -6.23
C SER A 299 -17.20 9.62 -5.83
N THR A 300 -17.52 9.58 -4.53
CA THR A 300 -18.89 9.33 -4.05
C THR A 300 -19.65 10.61 -3.69
N VAL A 301 -18.96 11.63 -3.16
CA VAL A 301 -19.58 12.88 -2.71
C VAL A 301 -19.51 13.94 -3.81
N LEU A 302 -18.35 14.14 -4.41
CA LEU A 302 -18.18 15.07 -5.54
C LEU A 302 -18.59 14.45 -6.87
N GLY A 303 -18.73 13.12 -6.96
CA GLY A 303 -19.18 12.44 -8.17
C GLY A 303 -18.18 12.57 -9.32
N MET A 304 -16.88 12.69 -9.03
CA MET A 304 -15.84 12.82 -10.06
C MET A 304 -15.72 11.54 -10.87
N ASP A 305 -15.73 11.68 -12.19
CA ASP A 305 -15.40 10.58 -13.10
C ASP A 305 -13.98 10.05 -12.83
N PRO A 306 -13.72 8.76 -13.10
CA PRO A 306 -12.41 8.15 -12.84
C PRO A 306 -11.25 8.95 -13.45
N ILE A 307 -11.35 9.35 -14.71
CA ILE A 307 -10.32 10.13 -15.42
C ILE A 307 -9.96 11.41 -14.65
N ASN A 308 -10.97 12.22 -14.30
CA ASN A 308 -10.77 13.48 -13.57
C ASN A 308 -10.15 13.23 -12.18
N LEU A 309 -10.63 12.21 -11.46
CA LEU A 309 -10.07 11.85 -10.16
C LEU A 309 -8.58 11.50 -10.28
N TYR A 310 -8.18 10.73 -11.29
CA TYR A 310 -6.79 10.30 -11.43
C TYR A 310 -5.87 11.38 -11.98
N GLU A 311 -6.38 12.30 -12.81
CA GLU A 311 -5.66 13.54 -13.16
C GLU A 311 -5.34 14.35 -11.89
N LEU A 312 -6.29 14.43 -10.96
CA LEU A 312 -6.07 15.08 -9.67
C LEU A 312 -4.99 14.36 -8.83
N LEU A 313 -4.90 13.03 -8.91
CA LEU A 313 -3.87 12.25 -8.21
C LEU A 313 -2.45 12.45 -8.79
N ILE A 314 -2.29 13.04 -9.98
CA ILE A 314 -0.96 13.41 -10.51
C ILE A 314 -0.29 14.41 -9.57
N TYR A 315 -1.03 15.36 -9.00
CA TYR A 315 -0.50 16.32 -8.02
C TYR A 315 -0.02 15.62 -6.76
N ASN A 316 -0.67 14.53 -6.35
CA ASN A 316 -0.17 13.71 -5.26
C ASN A 316 1.17 13.04 -5.61
N ILE A 317 1.28 12.46 -6.80
CA ILE A 317 2.53 11.84 -7.29
C ILE A 317 3.65 12.88 -7.35
N LEU A 318 3.38 14.07 -7.89
CA LEU A 318 4.33 15.19 -7.92
C LEU A 318 4.77 15.58 -6.51
N GLY A 319 3.83 15.66 -5.58
CA GLY A 319 4.13 15.90 -4.16
C GLY A 319 5.08 14.85 -3.60
N ILE A 320 4.79 13.56 -3.80
CA ILE A 320 5.66 12.46 -3.34
C ILE A 320 7.07 12.59 -3.90
N LEU A 321 7.20 12.86 -5.20
CA LEU A 321 8.50 13.04 -5.86
C LEU A 321 9.27 14.22 -5.25
N ILE A 322 8.61 15.37 -5.05
CA ILE A 322 9.21 16.55 -4.44
C ILE A 322 9.67 16.24 -3.01
N GLY A 323 8.79 15.67 -2.18
CA GLY A 323 9.09 15.32 -0.79
C GLY A 323 10.24 14.33 -0.65
N ALA A 324 10.25 13.30 -1.50
CA ALA A 324 11.31 12.31 -1.53
C ALA A 324 12.67 12.89 -1.96
N VAL A 325 12.68 13.75 -2.98
CA VAL A 325 13.90 14.46 -3.41
C VAL A 325 14.43 15.39 -2.32
N ILE A 326 13.54 16.11 -1.63
CA ILE A 326 13.92 16.97 -0.49
C ILE A 326 14.51 16.13 0.62
N ALA A 327 13.85 15.04 1.03
CA ALA A 327 14.35 14.14 2.06
C ALA A 327 15.73 13.57 1.70
N GLY A 328 15.91 13.06 0.48
CA GLY A 328 17.21 12.57 0.02
C GLY A 328 18.29 13.67 0.07
N ARG A 329 18.00 14.88 -0.42
CA ARG A 329 18.97 15.99 -0.30
C ARG A 329 19.33 16.32 1.15
N LEU A 330 18.39 16.23 2.08
CA LEU A 330 18.64 16.48 3.50
C LEU A 330 19.45 15.37 4.17
N ILE A 331 19.21 14.11 3.79
CA ILE A 331 20.00 12.95 4.24
C ILE A 331 21.44 13.06 3.72
N ILE A 332 21.64 13.34 2.42
CA ILE A 332 22.96 13.60 1.83
C ILE A 332 23.70 14.72 2.58
N LYS A 333 22.98 15.79 2.95
CA LYS A 333 23.52 16.91 3.74
C LYS A 333 23.70 16.58 5.23
N LYS A 334 23.50 15.33 5.64
CA LYS A 334 23.64 14.82 7.01
C LYS A 334 22.83 15.62 8.04
N ARG A 335 21.64 16.09 7.63
CA ARG A 335 20.71 16.72 8.57
C ARG A 335 20.13 15.67 9.53
N PRO A 336 19.83 16.04 10.78
CA PRO A 336 19.23 15.11 11.73
C PRO A 336 17.92 14.51 11.20
N MET A 337 17.75 13.19 11.33
CA MET A 337 16.56 12.48 10.85
C MET A 337 15.27 13.03 11.46
N GLN A 338 15.34 13.43 12.74
CA GLN A 338 14.24 14.07 13.46
C GLN A 338 13.68 15.28 12.71
N PHE A 339 14.54 16.14 12.15
CA PHE A 339 14.11 17.32 11.41
C PHE A 339 13.34 16.94 10.14
N ILE A 340 13.82 15.92 9.42
CA ILE A 340 13.18 15.44 8.19
C ILE A 340 11.79 14.85 8.51
N TRP A 341 11.69 14.04 9.57
CA TRP A 341 10.42 13.46 10.01
C TRP A 341 9.44 14.52 10.49
N LEU A 342 9.88 15.46 11.33
CA LEU A 342 9.00 16.53 11.83
C LEU A 342 8.48 17.41 10.69
N ALA A 343 9.34 17.79 9.74
CA ALA A 343 8.91 18.55 8.58
C ALA A 343 7.89 17.78 7.73
N GLY A 344 8.12 16.49 7.48
CA GLY A 344 7.20 15.69 6.69
C GLY A 344 5.88 15.38 7.41
N PHE A 345 5.89 15.10 8.73
CA PHE A 345 4.67 14.97 9.52
C PHE A 345 3.91 16.29 9.65
N PHE A 346 4.61 17.42 9.68
CA PHE A 346 3.98 18.74 9.63
C PHE A 346 3.25 18.98 8.30
N LEU A 347 3.81 18.57 7.17
CA LEU A 347 3.09 18.63 5.89
C LEU A 347 1.85 17.72 5.87
N LEU A 348 1.95 16.52 6.46
CA LEU A 348 0.78 15.65 6.63
C LEU A 348 -0.26 16.27 7.58
N LEU A 349 0.17 16.97 8.63
CA LEU A 349 -0.70 17.70 9.55
C LEU A 349 -1.48 18.79 8.79
N LEU A 350 -0.80 19.59 7.97
CA LEU A 350 -1.43 20.62 7.13
C LEU A 350 -2.43 20.02 6.14
N PHE A 351 -2.11 18.86 5.54
CA PHE A 351 -3.06 18.17 4.67
C PHE A 351 -4.32 17.72 5.41
N HIS A 352 -4.19 16.99 6.53
CA HIS A 352 -5.36 16.47 7.24
C HIS A 352 -6.16 17.60 7.90
N GLY A 353 -5.49 18.57 8.52
CA GLY A 353 -6.14 19.75 9.09
C GLY A 353 -6.80 20.63 8.04
N GLY A 354 -6.18 20.78 6.86
CA GLY A 354 -6.77 21.52 5.74
C GLY A 354 -7.98 20.79 5.16
N MET A 355 -7.89 19.48 4.93
CA MET A 355 -9.00 18.68 4.40
C MET A 355 -10.23 18.69 5.32
N TYR A 356 -10.05 18.77 6.64
CA TYR A 356 -11.15 18.94 7.59
C TYR A 356 -12.08 20.11 7.20
N PHE A 357 -11.51 21.25 6.79
CA PHE A 357 -12.27 22.43 6.38
C PHE A 357 -12.73 22.39 4.92
N LEU A 358 -12.15 21.52 4.09
CA LEU A 358 -12.45 21.39 2.65
C LEU A 358 -13.46 20.29 2.33
N PHE A 359 -13.83 19.44 3.28
CA PHE A 359 -14.93 18.49 3.12
C PHE A 359 -16.26 19.24 3.00
N ALA A 360 -16.75 19.34 1.78
CA ALA A 360 -17.97 20.06 1.43
C ALA A 360 -18.81 19.24 0.44
N SER A 361 -20.09 19.58 0.29
CA SER A 361 -20.95 18.89 -0.68
C SER A 361 -20.57 19.18 -2.13
N GLU A 362 -19.99 20.36 -2.38
CA GLU A 362 -19.60 20.84 -3.69
C GLU A 362 -18.26 21.57 -3.54
N ALA A 363 -17.33 21.29 -4.44
CA ALA A 363 -16.01 21.92 -4.45
C ALA A 363 -15.42 21.82 -5.86
N ASP A 364 -14.69 22.86 -6.27
CA ASP A 364 -13.93 22.82 -7.51
C ASP A 364 -12.69 21.93 -7.35
N MET A 365 -12.34 21.22 -8.42
CA MET A 365 -11.19 20.30 -8.48
C MET A 365 -9.88 21.02 -8.11
N ARG A 366 -9.72 22.28 -8.52
CA ARG A 366 -8.51 23.08 -8.28
C ARG A 366 -8.24 23.33 -6.80
N THR A 367 -9.28 23.32 -5.98
CA THR A 367 -9.21 23.49 -4.51
C THR A 367 -8.31 22.41 -3.86
N PHE A 368 -8.27 21.21 -4.45
CA PHE A 368 -7.57 20.06 -3.87
C PHE A 368 -6.13 19.90 -4.34
N ILE A 369 -5.67 20.71 -5.31
CA ILE A 369 -4.30 20.62 -5.85
C ILE A 369 -3.26 20.81 -4.74
N ILE A 370 -3.39 21.88 -3.94
CA ILE A 370 -2.45 22.19 -2.86
C ILE A 370 -2.50 21.13 -1.75
N PRO A 371 -3.67 20.75 -1.20
CA PRO A 371 -3.75 19.65 -0.24
C PRO A 371 -3.08 18.36 -0.73
N LEU A 372 -3.30 17.95 -1.97
CA LEU A 372 -2.72 16.71 -2.51
C LEU A 372 -1.21 16.77 -2.69
N LEU A 373 -0.68 17.93 -3.09
CA LEU A 373 0.75 18.19 -3.09
C LEU A 373 1.32 18.06 -1.67
N LEU A 374 0.68 18.66 -0.67
CA LEU A 374 1.12 18.57 0.73
C LEU A 374 1.08 17.12 1.25
N GLN A 375 0.03 16.37 0.95
CA GLN A 375 -0.09 14.96 1.32
C GLN A 375 1.06 14.14 0.73
N GLY A 376 1.30 14.33 -0.57
CA GLY A 376 2.36 13.64 -1.28
C GLY A 376 3.74 14.00 -0.73
N MET A 377 4.01 15.30 -0.57
CA MET A 377 5.29 15.80 -0.05
C MET A 377 5.56 15.27 1.35
N GLY A 378 4.57 15.32 2.25
CA GLY A 378 4.68 14.76 3.59
C GLY A 378 4.97 13.26 3.57
N ALA A 379 4.21 12.48 2.79
CA ALA A 379 4.41 11.04 2.68
C ALA A 379 5.79 10.68 2.11
N GLY A 380 6.22 11.32 1.03
CA GLY A 380 7.53 11.09 0.40
C GLY A 380 8.70 11.49 1.31
N MET A 381 8.54 12.56 2.09
CA MET A 381 9.56 13.06 2.99
C MET A 381 9.75 12.17 4.23
N VAL A 382 8.71 11.45 4.67
CA VAL A 382 8.74 10.62 5.88
C VAL A 382 9.02 9.14 5.60
N PHE A 383 8.43 8.58 4.55
CA PHE A 383 8.47 7.13 4.28
C PHE A 383 9.88 6.60 4.02
N THR A 384 10.60 7.19 3.07
CA THR A 384 11.94 6.74 2.69
C THR A 384 12.92 6.83 3.87
N PRO A 385 13.01 7.97 4.60
CA PRO A 385 13.94 8.06 5.72
C PRO A 385 13.62 7.12 6.88
N ILE A 386 12.33 6.89 7.21
CA ILE A 386 11.96 5.92 8.25
C ILE A 386 12.40 4.50 7.84
N LEU A 387 12.18 4.09 6.60
CA LEU A 387 12.57 2.75 6.15
C LEU A 387 14.08 2.57 6.14
N LEU A 388 14.82 3.59 5.69
CA LEU A 388 16.29 3.59 5.76
C LEU A 388 16.76 3.49 7.21
N PHE A 389 16.19 4.29 8.11
CA PHE A 389 16.48 4.25 9.54
C PHE A 389 16.24 2.86 10.13
N THR A 390 15.07 2.29 9.85
CA THR A 390 14.66 0.96 10.36
C THR A 390 15.64 -0.12 9.92
N ILE A 391 15.98 -0.17 8.63
CA ILE A 391 16.92 -1.17 8.09
C ILE A 391 18.35 -0.95 8.63
N SER A 392 18.74 0.31 8.83
CA SER A 392 20.06 0.69 9.36
C SER A 392 20.24 0.46 10.85
N SER A 393 19.15 0.18 11.57
CA SER A 393 19.13 0.01 13.03
C SER A 393 19.53 -1.40 13.49
N VAL A 394 19.87 -2.29 12.55
CA VAL A 394 20.27 -3.67 12.84
C VAL A 394 21.56 -4.06 12.11
N PRO A 395 22.36 -5.00 12.66
CA PRO A 395 23.54 -5.53 11.98
C PRO A 395 23.21 -6.23 10.64
N GLU A 396 24.16 -6.21 9.71
CA GLU A 396 24.02 -6.81 8.37
C GLU A 396 23.64 -8.30 8.39
N GLY A 397 24.10 -9.04 9.40
CA GLY A 397 23.78 -10.46 9.57
C GLY A 397 22.28 -10.75 9.72
N ILE A 398 21.52 -9.84 10.36
CA ILE A 398 20.09 -9.99 10.63
C ILE A 398 19.20 -9.02 9.83
N SER A 399 19.80 -8.21 8.94
CA SER A 399 19.11 -7.23 8.11
C SER A 399 17.98 -7.82 7.26
N GLN A 400 18.11 -9.08 6.81
CA GLN A 400 17.02 -9.77 6.10
C GLN A 400 15.79 -9.99 7.00
N SER A 401 16.00 -10.34 8.27
CA SER A 401 14.90 -10.49 9.24
C SER A 401 14.25 -9.13 9.53
N ALA A 402 15.04 -8.06 9.64
CA ALA A 402 14.53 -6.71 9.76
C ALA A 402 13.69 -6.28 8.54
N ALA A 403 14.13 -6.58 7.33
CA ALA A 403 13.37 -6.33 6.11
C ALA A 403 12.04 -7.10 6.10
N ALA A 404 12.05 -8.38 6.49
CA ALA A 404 10.85 -9.20 6.59
C ALA A 404 9.85 -8.66 7.61
N VAL A 405 10.31 -8.32 8.82
CA VAL A 405 9.48 -7.68 9.85
C VAL A 405 8.96 -6.33 9.34
N GLY A 406 9.77 -5.55 8.64
CA GLY A 406 9.34 -4.30 8.01
C GLY A 406 8.26 -4.49 6.94
N VAL A 407 8.29 -5.58 6.16
CA VAL A 407 7.20 -5.92 5.24
C VAL A 407 5.94 -6.32 6.02
N PHE A 408 6.08 -7.16 7.05
CA PHE A 408 4.98 -7.59 7.91
C PHE A 408 4.27 -6.41 8.58
N ILE A 409 5.01 -5.47 9.16
CA ILE A 409 4.44 -4.29 9.83
C ILE A 409 3.66 -3.43 8.84
N ARG A 410 4.19 -3.23 7.63
CA ARG A 410 3.46 -2.51 6.57
C ARG A 410 2.17 -3.22 6.17
N PHE A 411 2.21 -4.54 6.00
CA PHE A 411 1.02 -5.36 5.75
C PHE A 411 -0.01 -5.24 6.88
N ALA A 412 0.42 -5.45 8.13
CA ALA A 412 -0.46 -5.47 9.29
C ALA A 412 -1.10 -4.10 9.52
N PHE A 413 -0.34 -3.01 9.42
CA PHE A 413 -0.87 -1.65 9.61
C PHE A 413 -1.66 -1.14 8.40
N PHE A 414 -1.38 -1.62 7.18
CA PHE A 414 -2.25 -1.40 6.03
C PHE A 414 -3.63 -2.02 6.26
N GLY A 415 -3.68 -3.31 6.64
CA GLY A 415 -4.95 -4.00 6.96
C GLY A 415 -5.67 -3.44 8.18
N LEU A 416 -4.93 -3.10 9.24
CA LEU A 416 -5.50 -2.44 10.42
C LEU A 416 -6.10 -1.09 10.07
N SER A 417 -5.43 -0.30 9.22
CA SER A 417 -5.96 0.99 8.78
C SER A 417 -7.28 0.82 8.02
N THR A 418 -7.35 -0.13 7.08
CA THR A 418 -8.60 -0.39 6.34
C THR A 418 -9.72 -0.86 7.28
N ALA A 419 -9.40 -1.71 8.26
CA ALA A 419 -10.37 -2.20 9.23
C ALA A 419 -10.93 -1.08 10.12
N LEU A 420 -10.06 -0.18 10.61
CA LEU A 420 -10.46 0.99 11.38
C LEU A 420 -11.33 1.94 10.56
N ILE A 421 -10.96 2.21 9.30
CA ILE A 421 -11.75 3.05 8.40
C ILE A 421 -13.15 2.47 8.20
N ASN A 422 -13.26 1.17 7.94
CA ASN A 422 -14.56 0.50 7.79
C ASN A 422 -15.40 0.56 9.07
N TYR A 423 -14.77 0.31 10.23
CA TYR A 423 -15.44 0.41 11.53
C TYR A 423 -15.98 1.82 11.80
N PHE A 424 -15.11 2.83 11.71
CA PHE A 424 -15.50 4.21 11.96
C PHE A 424 -16.48 4.74 10.93
N SER A 425 -16.36 4.33 9.66
CA SER A 425 -17.31 4.68 8.61
C SER A 425 -18.73 4.25 8.99
N LEU A 426 -18.92 2.98 9.40
CA LEU A 426 -20.24 2.50 9.81
C LEU A 426 -20.71 3.16 11.11
N PHE A 427 -19.81 3.26 12.10
CA PHE A 427 -20.12 3.84 13.41
C PHE A 427 -20.61 5.29 13.30
N TYR A 428 -19.84 6.15 12.63
CA TYR A 428 -20.20 7.55 12.44
C TYR A 428 -21.36 7.72 11.46
N SER A 429 -21.48 6.89 10.41
CA SER A 429 -22.65 6.94 9.53
C SER A 429 -23.94 6.65 10.28
N LYS A 430 -23.92 5.72 11.25
CA LYS A 430 -25.07 5.45 12.11
C LYS A 430 -25.38 6.63 13.04
N ILE A 431 -24.37 7.17 13.74
CA ILE A 431 -24.56 8.30 14.67
C ILE A 431 -25.07 9.54 13.94
N HIS A 432 -24.40 9.93 12.86
CA HIS A 432 -24.79 11.10 12.09
C HIS A 432 -26.11 10.87 11.38
N GLY A 433 -26.36 9.66 10.87
CA GLY A 433 -27.67 9.30 10.29
C GLY A 433 -28.82 9.45 11.28
N MET A 434 -28.68 8.94 12.51
CA MET A 434 -29.70 9.09 13.56
C MET A 434 -29.88 10.57 13.93
N ARG A 435 -28.78 11.30 14.19
CA ARG A 435 -28.85 12.73 14.53
C ARG A 435 -29.50 13.56 13.43
N LEU A 436 -29.19 13.30 12.17
CA LEU A 436 -29.84 13.99 11.06
C LEU A 436 -31.32 13.60 10.97
N SER A 437 -31.67 12.33 11.18
CA SER A 437 -33.06 11.88 11.18
C SER A 437 -33.88 12.49 12.31
N ASP A 438 -33.29 12.73 13.49
CA ASP A 438 -33.96 13.38 14.62
C ASP A 438 -34.37 14.82 14.30
N HIS A 439 -33.57 15.51 13.47
CA HIS A 439 -33.87 16.86 12.99
C HIS A 439 -34.78 16.86 11.75
N VAL A 440 -34.92 15.72 11.06
CA VAL A 440 -35.80 15.56 9.89
C VAL A 440 -37.08 14.85 10.34
N SER A 441 -37.92 15.54 11.13
CA SER A 441 -39.24 15.05 11.53
C SER A 441 -40.31 15.40 10.49
N ARG A 442 -41.38 14.60 10.42
CA ARG A 442 -42.59 14.89 9.60
C ARG A 442 -43.31 16.19 10.00
N THR A 443 -42.96 16.76 11.16
CA THR A 443 -43.49 18.03 11.67
C THR A 443 -42.65 19.23 11.28
N ASP A 444 -41.53 19.03 10.59
CA ASP A 444 -40.60 20.10 10.21
C ASP A 444 -41.03 20.73 8.88
N TYR A 445 -41.34 22.03 8.90
CA TYR A 445 -41.96 22.73 7.76
C TYR A 445 -41.11 22.68 6.47
N GLY A 446 -39.78 22.55 6.59
CA GLY A 446 -38.86 22.50 5.43
C GLY A 446 -38.78 21.14 4.72
N LEU A 447 -39.15 20.03 5.37
CA LEU A 447 -39.06 18.69 4.77
C LEU A 447 -40.08 18.51 3.65
N GLN A 448 -41.34 18.89 3.91
CA GLN A 448 -42.42 18.75 2.94
C GLN A 448 -42.19 19.66 1.74
N GLU A 449 -41.68 20.87 1.96
CA GLU A 449 -41.26 21.78 0.89
C GLU A 449 -40.15 21.18 0.02
N ARG A 450 -39.12 20.59 0.64
CA ARG A 450 -38.00 19.97 -0.09
C ARG A 450 -38.42 18.73 -0.88
N LEU A 451 -39.32 17.91 -0.33
CA LEU A 451 -39.89 16.77 -1.05
C LEU A 451 -40.73 17.23 -2.24
N ASN A 452 -41.55 18.28 -2.07
CA ASN A 452 -42.31 18.87 -3.16
C ASN A 452 -41.40 19.47 -4.25
N LEU A 453 -40.27 20.07 -3.88
CA LEU A 453 -39.25 20.56 -4.83
C LEU A 453 -38.62 19.40 -5.62
N TYR A 454 -38.25 18.29 -4.97
CA TYR A 454 -37.74 17.11 -5.66
C TYR A 454 -38.79 16.47 -6.56
N GLN A 455 -40.02 16.34 -6.07
CA GLN A 455 -41.12 15.75 -6.84
C GLN A 455 -41.47 16.61 -8.06
N SER A 456 -41.57 17.93 -7.92
CA SER A 456 -41.82 18.84 -9.03
C SER A 456 -40.69 18.86 -10.05
N SER A 457 -39.42 18.79 -9.60
CA SER A 457 -38.26 18.68 -10.50
C SER A 457 -38.27 17.38 -11.30
N LEU A 458 -38.65 16.25 -10.67
CA LEU A 458 -38.76 14.95 -11.34
C LEU A 458 -39.97 14.87 -12.27
N ALA A 459 -41.11 15.44 -11.86
CA ALA A 459 -42.31 15.54 -12.68
C ALA A 459 -42.06 16.41 -13.92
N ALA A 460 -41.31 17.52 -13.78
CA ALA A 460 -40.89 18.36 -14.90
C ALA A 460 -40.00 17.61 -15.91
N ARG A 461 -39.35 16.53 -15.50
CA ARG A 461 -38.57 15.61 -16.37
C ARG A 461 -39.40 14.44 -16.92
N GLY A 462 -40.72 14.47 -16.75
CA GLY A 462 -41.66 13.49 -17.31
C GLY A 462 -41.93 12.25 -16.45
N MET A 463 -41.49 12.23 -15.19
CA MET A 463 -41.77 11.12 -14.28
C MET A 463 -43.22 11.19 -13.76
N GLN A 464 -43.91 10.05 -13.71
CA GLN A 464 -45.27 10.00 -13.14
C GLN A 464 -45.28 10.46 -11.67
N PRO A 465 -46.35 11.13 -11.19
CA PRO A 465 -46.41 11.72 -9.86
C PRO A 465 -46.09 10.76 -8.71
N ASP A 466 -46.58 9.53 -8.78
CA ASP A 466 -46.37 8.50 -7.76
C ASP A 466 -44.91 8.00 -7.73
N LEU A 467 -44.32 7.81 -8.91
CA LEU A 467 -42.91 7.45 -9.04
C LEU A 467 -42.00 8.61 -8.62
N ALA A 468 -42.38 9.85 -8.93
CA ALA A 468 -41.67 11.06 -8.55
C ALA A 468 -41.67 11.26 -7.03
N ALA A 469 -42.78 10.96 -6.34
CA ALA A 469 -42.84 11.00 -4.88
C ALA A 469 -41.88 9.99 -4.24
N LYS A 470 -41.85 8.75 -4.75
CA LYS A 470 -40.92 7.71 -4.28
C LYS A 470 -39.46 8.09 -4.56
N ALA A 471 -39.16 8.56 -5.76
CA ALA A 471 -37.82 8.99 -6.12
C ALA A 471 -37.34 10.24 -5.33
N ALA A 472 -38.25 11.16 -4.97
CA ALA A 472 -37.95 12.29 -4.10
C ALA A 472 -37.46 11.86 -2.71
N THR A 473 -38.07 10.83 -2.12
CA THR A 473 -37.59 10.26 -0.84
C THR A 473 -36.20 9.64 -0.98
N GLY A 474 -35.93 8.92 -2.07
CA GLY A 474 -34.60 8.37 -2.34
C GLY A 474 -33.51 9.43 -2.58
N LEU A 475 -33.86 10.59 -3.16
CA LEU A 475 -32.95 11.72 -3.29
C LEU A 475 -32.62 12.36 -1.94
N LEU A 476 -33.61 12.43 -1.03
CA LEU A 476 -33.38 12.88 0.34
C LEU A 476 -32.44 11.92 1.08
N ASP A 477 -32.66 10.61 0.99
CA ASP A 477 -31.80 9.61 1.61
C ASP A 477 -30.35 9.71 1.11
N LYS A 478 -30.15 9.90 -0.20
CA LYS A 478 -28.83 10.14 -0.78
C LYS A 478 -28.19 11.42 -0.24
N ALA A 479 -28.96 12.49 -0.07
CA ALA A 479 -28.46 13.73 0.51
C ALA A 479 -28.05 13.54 1.99
N LEU A 480 -28.84 12.79 2.77
CA LEU A 480 -28.52 12.45 4.16
C LEU A 480 -27.25 11.59 4.25
N GLN A 481 -27.11 10.57 3.39
CA GLN A 481 -25.90 9.74 3.32
C GLN A 481 -24.66 10.55 2.95
N LYS A 482 -24.80 11.49 2.00
CA LYS A 482 -23.72 12.41 1.62
C LYS A 482 -23.26 13.27 2.81
N GLN A 483 -24.19 13.81 3.59
CA GLN A 483 -23.88 14.60 4.79
C GLN A 483 -23.29 13.74 5.92
N ALA A 484 -23.82 12.53 6.13
CA ALA A 484 -23.28 11.60 7.12
C ALA A 484 -21.83 11.21 6.80
N PHE A 485 -21.52 10.95 5.52
CA PHE A 485 -20.16 10.69 5.06
C PHE A 485 -19.23 11.89 5.29
N LEU A 486 -19.67 13.11 4.96
CA LEU A 486 -18.88 14.32 5.18
C LEU A 486 -18.49 14.47 6.66
N LYS A 487 -19.46 14.33 7.56
CA LYS A 487 -19.21 14.40 9.01
C LYS A 487 -18.29 13.29 9.50
N TYR A 488 -18.48 12.07 9.03
CA TYR A 488 -17.55 10.96 9.28
C TYR A 488 -16.13 11.30 8.83
N ALA A 489 -15.96 11.83 7.62
CA ALA A 489 -14.66 12.15 7.06
C ALA A 489 -13.96 13.24 7.90
N MET A 490 -14.71 14.27 8.33
CA MET A 490 -14.22 15.31 9.25
C MET A 490 -13.77 14.72 10.59
N ASP A 491 -14.61 13.94 11.26
CA ASP A 491 -14.31 13.35 12.57
C ASP A 491 -13.07 12.42 12.49
N TYR A 492 -12.97 11.61 11.43
CA TYR A 492 -11.82 10.73 11.25
C TYR A 492 -10.53 11.52 10.96
N TYR A 493 -10.61 12.60 10.19
CA TYR A 493 -9.45 13.46 9.91
C TYR A 493 -8.98 14.19 11.16
N GLU A 494 -9.90 14.59 12.05
CA GLU A 494 -9.57 15.15 13.36
C GLU A 494 -8.80 14.13 14.22
N MET A 495 -9.24 12.88 14.27
CA MET A 495 -8.52 11.80 14.97
C MET A 495 -7.09 11.61 14.41
N VAL A 496 -6.93 11.67 13.09
CA VAL A 496 -5.62 11.55 12.43
C VAL A 496 -4.73 12.77 12.74
N VAL A 497 -5.29 13.98 12.80
CA VAL A 497 -4.58 15.19 13.24
C VAL A 497 -4.04 15.03 14.66
N ILE A 498 -4.87 14.55 15.60
CA ILE A 498 -4.45 14.28 16.98
C ILE A 498 -3.33 13.23 17.02
N LEU A 499 -3.46 12.16 16.22
CA LEU A 499 -2.42 11.13 16.09
C LEU A 499 -1.10 11.71 15.58
N ILE A 500 -1.13 12.57 14.55
CA ILE A 500 0.07 13.22 14.00
C ILE A 500 0.72 14.12 15.06
N LEU A 501 -0.06 14.93 15.79
CA LEU A 501 0.45 15.80 16.85
C LEU A 501 1.11 14.99 17.97
N GLY A 502 0.48 13.91 18.42
CA GLY A 502 1.05 13.00 19.40
C GLY A 502 2.35 12.33 18.91
N LEU A 503 2.40 11.95 17.64
CA LEU A 503 3.59 11.37 17.02
C LEU A 503 4.74 12.38 16.90
N MET A 504 4.44 13.62 16.51
CA MET A 504 5.42 14.71 16.47
C MET A 504 5.98 15.01 17.86
N LEU A 505 5.12 15.08 18.88
CA LEU A 505 5.55 15.25 20.27
C LEU A 505 6.48 14.12 20.71
N LEU A 506 6.12 12.87 20.40
CA LEU A 506 6.93 11.69 20.72
C LEU A 506 8.29 11.71 20.00
N ILE A 507 8.34 12.17 18.74
CA ILE A 507 9.60 12.36 17.99
C ILE A 507 10.45 13.46 18.62
N ILE A 508 9.84 14.55 19.11
CA ILE A 508 10.55 15.64 19.81
C ILE A 508 11.13 15.15 21.14
N MET A 509 10.35 14.37 21.90
CA MET A 509 10.70 13.86 23.22
C MET A 509 11.67 12.67 23.21
N ALA A 510 12.07 12.16 22.05
CA ALA A 510 12.95 11.01 21.92
C ALA A 510 14.43 11.43 21.71
N PRO A 511 15.21 11.67 22.80
CA PRO A 511 16.55 12.25 22.73
C PRO A 511 17.58 11.39 21.99
N PHE A 512 17.33 10.08 21.88
CA PHE A 512 18.22 9.16 21.16
C PHE A 512 18.21 9.41 19.64
N ILE A 513 17.18 10.07 19.09
CA ILE A 513 17.05 10.35 17.65
C ILE A 513 17.86 11.59 17.25
N ASN A 514 18.02 12.55 18.17
CA ASN A 514 18.65 13.86 17.89
C ASN A 514 20.10 13.74 17.40
N ARG A 515 20.75 12.60 17.62
CA ARG A 515 22.15 12.33 17.25
C ARG A 515 22.31 11.33 16.10
N ILE A 516 21.23 10.72 15.60
CA ILE A 516 21.32 9.67 14.59
C ILE A 516 21.40 10.32 13.20
N ILE A 517 22.63 10.32 12.69
CA ILE A 517 22.93 10.57 11.28
C ILE A 517 23.06 9.20 10.63
N ILE A 518 22.32 8.92 9.56
CA ILE A 518 22.52 7.68 8.80
C ILE A 518 23.79 7.86 7.97
N ASP A 519 24.81 7.02 8.20
CA ASP A 519 25.97 6.94 7.32
C ASP A 519 25.71 5.89 6.24
N VAL A 520 25.55 6.35 5.01
CA VAL A 520 25.31 5.49 3.85
C VAL A 520 26.64 4.89 3.32
N LYS A 521 27.79 5.19 3.95
CA LYS A 521 29.12 4.67 3.60
C LYS A 521 29.26 3.16 3.75
N ALA A 522 28.60 2.54 4.73
CA ALA A 522 28.68 1.08 4.92
C ALA A 522 27.90 0.33 3.83
N LYS A 523 28.26 -0.93 3.51
CA LYS A 523 27.59 -1.76 2.48
C LYS A 523 26.08 -1.96 2.71
N GLN A 524 25.59 -1.58 3.88
CA GLN A 524 24.20 -1.25 4.19
C GLN A 524 24.14 0.17 4.76
N PRO A 525 23.07 0.96 4.55
CA PRO A 525 22.89 2.18 5.34
C PRO A 525 23.00 1.77 6.81
N ALA A 526 23.98 2.30 7.52
CA ALA A 526 24.19 2.04 8.94
C ALA A 526 23.96 3.36 9.66
N ALA A 527 23.37 3.36 10.85
CA ALA A 527 23.46 4.55 11.70
C ALA A 527 24.94 4.85 11.91
N ALA A 528 25.39 6.09 11.63
CA ALA A 528 26.77 6.54 11.85
C ALA A 528 27.21 6.41 13.32
N THR A 529 26.23 6.19 14.20
CA THR A 529 26.35 6.13 15.64
C THR A 529 25.70 4.84 16.13
N PHE A 530 26.50 3.78 16.20
CA PHE A 530 26.45 2.83 17.28
C PHE A 530 27.83 2.77 17.91
#